data_AF-A0A254T7R6-F1
#
_entry.id   AF-A0A254T7R6-F1
#
_cell.length_a   1.000
_cell.length_b   1.000
_cell.length_c   1.000
_cell.angle_alpha   90.00
_cell.angle_beta   90.00
_cell.angle_gamma   90.00
#
_symmetry.space_group_name_H-M   'P 1'
#
loop_
_entity.id
_entity.type
_entity.pdbx_description
1 polymer ?
#
loop_
_entity_poly.entity_id
_entity_poly.type
_entity_poly.pdbx_seq_one_letter_code
_entity_poly.pdbx_strand_id
1 'polypeptide(L)'
;MECNDRSLWRRLALRLQYIWRLAIPFWRFRDAGRGTREQRIANYRHNRSQRNILPFYVWKWVGIAVCMFQILRLFSGLMTTTAIESANYLCVTVFCVSAGIGFAFSCIVIALLTSSYVFLSCVKK
;
A
#
# COMPACT_ATOMS: atom_id res chain seq x y z
N MET A 1 10.82 -6.64 35.09
CA MET A 1 11.22 -5.70 34.01
C MET A 1 10.33 -5.86 32.76
N GLU A 2 9.04 -6.20 32.88
CA GLU A 2 8.14 -6.50 31.74
C GLU A 2 7.14 -5.38 31.40
N CYS A 3 7.05 -4.35 32.25
CA CYS A 3 6.07 -3.26 32.08
C CYS A 3 6.45 -2.28 30.95
N ASN A 4 7.74 -2.10 30.68
CA ASN A 4 8.22 -1.14 29.68
C ASN A 4 7.94 -1.60 28.24
N ASP A 5 8.08 -2.90 27.99
CA ASP A 5 7.99 -3.49 26.66
C ASP A 5 6.56 -3.40 26.09
N ARG A 6 5.55 -3.75 26.90
CA ARG A 6 4.12 -3.66 26.52
C ARG A 6 3.69 -2.23 26.15
N SER A 7 4.29 -1.21 26.76
CA SER A 7 4.03 0.20 26.46
C SER A 7 4.66 0.65 25.13
N LEU A 8 5.82 0.09 24.76
CA LEU A 8 6.51 0.36 23.51
C LEU A 8 5.77 -0.29 22.34
N TRP A 9 5.38 -1.57 22.49
CA TRP A 9 4.57 -2.27 21.48
C TRP A 9 3.25 -1.58 21.18
N ARG A 10 2.54 -1.08 22.20
CA ARG A 10 1.32 -0.27 21.99
C ARG A 10 1.59 1.02 21.22
N ARG A 11 2.68 1.74 21.55
CA ARG A 11 3.06 2.97 20.84
C ARG A 11 3.44 2.68 19.38
N LEU A 12 4.19 1.61 19.13
CA LEU A 12 4.54 1.16 17.78
C LEU A 12 3.30 0.77 16.99
N ALA A 13 2.37 -0.01 17.58
CA ALA A 13 1.13 -0.40 16.93
C ALA A 13 0.27 0.80 16.54
N LEU A 14 0.14 1.80 17.41
CA LEU A 14 -0.61 3.04 17.12
C LEU A 14 0.05 3.84 15.99
N ARG A 15 1.39 3.96 16.00
CA ARG A 15 2.14 4.62 14.92
C ARG A 15 1.99 3.88 13.60
N LEU A 16 2.10 2.55 13.62
CA LEU A 16 1.91 1.70 12.43
C LEU A 16 0.50 1.87 11.88
N GLN A 17 -0.51 1.91 12.75
CA GLN A 17 -1.89 2.14 12.36
C GLN A 17 -2.09 3.52 11.73
N TYR A 18 -1.43 4.56 12.26
CA TYR A 18 -1.48 5.90 11.70
C TYR A 18 -0.82 5.97 10.32
N ILE A 19 0.37 5.35 10.17
CA ILE A 19 1.06 5.23 8.88
C ILE A 19 0.19 4.46 7.88
N TRP A 20 -0.46 3.38 8.32
CA TRP A 20 -1.34 2.59 7.47
C TRP A 20 -2.57 3.36 7.01
N ARG A 21 -3.15 4.18 7.92
CA ARG A 21 -4.18 5.15 7.55
C ARG A 21 -3.60 6.11 6.53
N LEU A 22 -2.48 6.77 6.77
CA LEU A 22 -1.92 7.68 5.76
C LEU A 22 -1.65 6.98 4.40
N ALA A 23 -1.32 5.69 4.43
CA ALA A 23 -1.00 4.89 3.27
C ALA A 23 -2.24 4.60 2.39
N ILE A 24 -3.39 4.23 2.95
CA ILE A 24 -4.52 3.68 2.19
C ILE A 24 -5.87 4.23 2.68
N PRO A 25 -6.75 4.79 1.81
CA PRO A 25 -7.95 5.52 2.21
C PRO A 25 -9.11 4.62 2.70
N PHE A 26 -8.93 3.31 2.83
CA PHE A 26 -10.00 2.36 3.11
C PHE A 26 -10.75 2.63 4.42
N TRP A 27 -10.14 3.32 5.40
CA TRP A 27 -10.85 3.69 6.64
C TRP A 27 -12.01 4.66 6.42
N ARG A 28 -12.05 5.38 5.29
CA ARG A 28 -13.14 6.30 4.93
C ARG A 28 -14.31 5.58 4.24
N PHE A 29 -14.10 4.35 3.76
CA PHE A 29 -15.11 3.59 3.04
C PHE A 29 -15.88 2.69 4.01
N ARG A 30 -17.20 2.59 3.80
CA ARG A 30 -18.08 1.70 4.54
C ARG A 30 -18.26 0.39 3.77
N ASP A 31 -18.46 -0.70 4.49
CA ASP A 31 -18.82 -1.97 3.86
C ASP A 31 -20.22 -1.88 3.25
N ALA A 32 -20.30 -1.97 1.92
CA ALA A 32 -21.55 -1.92 1.17
C ALA A 32 -22.23 -3.31 1.04
N GLY A 33 -21.56 -4.38 1.46
CA GLY A 33 -22.08 -5.76 1.41
C GLY A 33 -22.86 -6.19 2.64
N ARG A 34 -22.75 -5.46 3.76
CA ARG A 34 -23.38 -5.80 5.05
C ARG A 34 -24.61 -4.93 5.35
N GLY A 35 -25.55 -5.48 6.12
CA GLY A 35 -26.78 -4.79 6.55
C GLY A 35 -27.99 -5.04 5.66
N THR A 36 -29.10 -4.37 5.99
CA THR A 36 -30.36 -4.41 5.23
C THR A 36 -30.20 -3.75 3.86
N ARG A 37 -31.15 -4.00 2.93
CA ARG A 37 -31.10 -3.44 1.56
C ARG A 37 -30.92 -1.92 1.55
N GLU A 38 -31.65 -1.22 2.43
CA GLU A 38 -31.55 0.24 2.56
C GLU A 38 -30.19 0.69 3.11
N GLN A 39 -29.65 -0.01 4.10
CA GLN A 39 -28.31 0.28 4.65
C GLN A 39 -27.21 0.10 3.60
N ARG A 40 -27.29 -0.95 2.78
CA ARG A 40 -26.34 -1.19 1.68
C ARG A 40 -26.38 -0.08 0.64
N ILE A 41 -27.58 0.40 0.28
CA ILE A 41 -27.76 1.51 -0.66
C ILE A 41 -27.20 2.81 -0.08
N ALA A 42 -27.46 3.10 1.20
CA ALA A 42 -26.94 4.28 1.89
C ALA A 42 -25.40 4.25 1.98
N ASN A 43 -24.81 3.11 2.35
CA ASN A 43 -23.35 2.92 2.41
C ASN A 43 -22.71 3.07 1.03
N TYR A 44 -23.34 2.53 -0.02
CA TYR A 44 -22.84 2.68 -1.39
C TYR A 44 -22.87 4.15 -1.87
N ARG A 45 -23.97 4.88 -1.61
CA ARG A 45 -24.05 6.32 -1.93
C ARG A 45 -22.96 7.13 -1.23
N HIS A 46 -22.69 6.83 0.04
CA HIS A 46 -21.60 7.44 0.80
C HIS A 46 -20.24 7.13 0.18
N ASN A 47 -19.95 5.87 -0.13
CA ASN A 47 -18.68 5.49 -0.77
C ASN A 47 -18.50 6.17 -2.13
N ARG A 48 -19.58 6.30 -2.90
CA ARG A 48 -19.56 6.96 -4.21
C ARG A 48 -19.24 8.46 -4.11
N SER A 49 -19.70 9.16 -3.07
CA SER A 49 -19.36 10.58 -2.86
C SER A 49 -17.88 10.76 -2.48
N GLN A 50 -17.28 9.77 -1.82
CA GLN A 50 -15.86 9.77 -1.46
C GLN A 50 -14.91 9.32 -2.59
N ARG A 51 -15.46 8.96 -3.77
CA ARG A 51 -14.69 8.43 -4.91
C ARG A 51 -13.52 9.32 -5.35
N ASN A 52 -13.70 10.64 -5.27
CA ASN A 52 -12.70 11.61 -5.72
C ASN A 52 -11.37 11.54 -4.95
N ILE A 53 -11.36 10.90 -3.77
CA ILE A 53 -10.15 10.72 -2.97
C ILE A 53 -9.27 9.59 -3.53
N LEU A 54 -9.85 8.53 -4.10
CA LEU A 54 -9.09 7.38 -4.62
C LEU A 54 -8.00 7.76 -5.63
N PRO A 55 -8.24 8.57 -6.68
CA PRO A 55 -7.23 8.86 -7.69
C PRO A 55 -5.98 9.53 -7.08
N PHE A 56 -6.13 10.37 -6.06
CA PHE A 56 -5.00 10.95 -5.33
C PHE A 56 -4.11 9.86 -4.69
N TYR A 57 -4.72 8.88 -4.03
CA TYR A 57 -3.98 7.77 -3.43
C TYR A 57 -3.37 6.84 -4.48
N VAL A 58 -4.06 6.60 -5.61
CA VAL A 58 -3.50 5.86 -6.75
C VAL A 58 -2.23 6.54 -7.24
N TRP A 59 -2.27 7.85 -7.50
CA TRP A 59 -1.09 8.60 -7.95
C TRP A 59 0.07 8.56 -6.96
N LYS A 60 -0.21 8.66 -5.66
CA LYS A 60 0.81 8.51 -4.62
C LYS A 60 1.50 7.14 -4.71
N TRP A 61 0.72 6.07 -4.84
CA TRP A 61 1.26 4.71 -4.95
C TRP A 61 1.95 4.44 -6.29
N VAL A 62 1.50 5.06 -7.39
CA VAL A 62 2.20 5.05 -8.68
C VAL A 62 3.58 5.68 -8.52
N GLY A 63 3.69 6.84 -7.85
CA GLY A 63 4.98 7.46 -7.56
C GLY A 63 5.90 6.54 -6.76
N ILE A 64 5.38 5.88 -5.70
CA ILE A 64 6.15 4.90 -4.91
C ILE A 64 6.59 3.71 -5.78
N ALA A 65 5.69 3.16 -6.61
CA ALA A 65 6.01 2.05 -7.51
C ALA A 65 7.11 2.44 -8.50
N VAL A 66 7.03 3.62 -9.10
CA VAL A 66 8.07 4.14 -10.00
C VAL A 66 9.40 4.28 -9.25
N CYS A 67 9.41 4.87 -8.06
CA CYS A 67 10.64 4.99 -7.26
C CYS A 67 11.25 3.62 -6.94
N MET A 68 10.43 2.65 -6.49
CA MET A 68 10.90 1.30 -6.17
C MET A 68 11.41 0.56 -7.41
N PHE A 69 10.76 0.74 -8.55
CA PHE A 69 11.21 0.17 -9.82
C PHE A 69 12.57 0.73 -10.25
N GLN A 70 12.78 2.04 -10.10
CA GLN A 70 14.08 2.65 -10.41
C GLN A 70 15.18 2.16 -9.46
N ILE A 71 14.87 2.04 -8.17
CA ILE A 71 15.79 1.46 -7.17
C ILE A 71 16.14 0.02 -7.55
N LEU A 72 15.15 -0.80 -7.92
CA LEU A 72 15.35 -2.17 -8.37
C LEU A 72 16.29 -2.23 -9.59
N ARG A 73 16.09 -1.35 -10.58
CA ARG A 73 16.97 -1.27 -11.77
C ARG A 73 18.41 -0.90 -11.40
N LEU A 74 18.59 0.07 -10.50
CA LEU A 74 19.91 0.48 -10.03
C LEU A 74 20.64 -0.66 -9.33
N PHE A 75 20.00 -1.32 -8.35
CA PHE A 75 20.62 -2.43 -7.63
C PHE A 75 20.84 -3.66 -8.49
N SER A 76 19.94 -3.95 -9.43
CA SER A 76 20.14 -5.03 -10.41
C SER A 76 21.37 -4.77 -11.29
N GLY A 77 21.60 -3.51 -11.70
CA GLY A 77 22.82 -3.14 -12.42
C GLY A 77 24.09 -3.21 -11.57
N LEU A 78 24.01 -2.84 -10.29
CA LEU A 78 25.16 -2.97 -9.36
C LEU A 78 25.50 -4.45 -9.09
N MET A 79 24.49 -5.32 -9.04
CA MET A 79 24.68 -6.76 -8.82
C MET A 79 25.52 -7.42 -9.92
N THR A 80 25.39 -6.98 -11.18
CA THR A 80 26.19 -7.53 -12.29
C THR A 80 27.66 -7.09 -12.26
N THR A 81 27.95 -5.99 -11.56
CA THR A 81 29.31 -5.42 -11.44
C THR A 81 30.04 -5.85 -10.17
N THR A 82 29.34 -6.42 -9.19
CA THR A 82 29.92 -6.80 -7.89
C THR A 82 30.39 -8.25 -7.91
N ALA A 83 31.58 -8.51 -7.34
CA ALA A 83 32.11 -9.85 -7.22
C ALA A 83 31.28 -10.70 -6.25
N ILE A 84 30.94 -11.92 -6.69
CA ILE A 84 30.00 -12.85 -6.03
C ILE A 84 30.43 -13.20 -4.60
N GLU A 85 31.72 -13.20 -4.30
CA GLU A 85 32.31 -13.57 -2.99
C GLU A 85 32.46 -12.38 -2.03
N SER A 86 31.92 -11.20 -2.35
CA SER A 86 32.06 -10.00 -1.52
C SER A 86 30.86 -9.78 -0.59
N ALA A 87 31.09 -9.25 0.62
CA ALA A 87 30.01 -8.81 1.52
C ALA A 87 29.07 -7.77 0.87
N ASN A 88 29.58 -7.02 -0.11
CA ASN A 88 28.83 -6.05 -0.89
C ASN A 88 27.77 -6.73 -1.79
N TYR A 89 28.04 -7.93 -2.31
CA TYR A 89 27.09 -8.68 -3.13
C TYR A 89 25.84 -9.08 -2.33
N LEU A 90 26.02 -9.58 -1.10
CA LEU A 90 24.91 -9.92 -0.21
C LEU A 90 24.06 -8.68 0.13
N CYS A 91 24.71 -7.57 0.45
CA CYS A 91 24.06 -6.30 0.75
C CYS A 91 23.19 -5.81 -0.43
N VAL A 92 23.79 -5.74 -1.63
CA VAL A 92 23.09 -5.34 -2.86
C VAL A 92 21.95 -6.30 -3.19
N THR A 93 22.13 -7.61 -2.97
CA THR A 93 21.08 -8.62 -3.19
C THR A 93 19.88 -8.40 -2.27
N VAL A 94 20.10 -8.18 -0.97
CA VAL A 94 19.02 -7.92 0.00
C VAL A 94 18.26 -6.63 -0.35
N PHE A 95 18.97 -5.56 -0.72
CA PHE A 95 18.33 -4.32 -1.17
C PHE A 95 17.55 -4.49 -2.48
N CYS A 96 18.07 -5.28 -3.41
CA CYS A 96 17.39 -5.59 -4.67
C CYS A 96 16.08 -6.36 -4.43
N VAL A 97 16.12 -7.43 -3.63
CA VAL A 97 14.94 -8.25 -3.30
C VAL A 97 13.91 -7.42 -2.54
N SER A 98 14.33 -6.64 -1.55
CA SER A 98 13.39 -5.78 -0.79
C SER A 98 12.74 -4.70 -1.66
N ALA A 99 13.48 -4.07 -2.58
CA ALA A 99 12.91 -3.14 -3.56
C ALA A 99 11.89 -3.83 -4.48
N GLY A 100 12.17 -5.07 -4.93
CA GLY A 100 11.25 -5.89 -5.72
C GLY A 100 9.95 -6.19 -4.98
N ILE A 101 10.03 -6.59 -3.71
CA ILE A 101 8.85 -6.82 -2.85
C ILE A 101 8.05 -5.52 -2.69
N GLY A 102 8.71 -4.40 -2.42
CA GLY A 102 8.07 -3.08 -2.29
C GLY A 102 7.36 -2.64 -3.58
N PHE A 103 7.96 -2.91 -4.74
CA PHE A 103 7.35 -2.66 -6.04
C PHE A 103 6.09 -3.52 -6.24
N ALA A 104 6.19 -4.84 -6.05
CA ALA A 104 5.05 -5.76 -6.20
C ALA A 104 3.89 -5.40 -5.26
N PHE A 105 4.21 -5.07 -4.01
CA PHE A 105 3.22 -4.60 -3.04
C PHE A 105 2.52 -3.32 -3.51
N SER A 106 3.27 -2.35 -4.03
CA SER A 106 2.71 -1.10 -4.56
C SER A 106 1.77 -1.37 -5.74
N CYS A 107 2.13 -2.28 -6.65
CA CYS A 107 1.27 -2.69 -7.77
C CYS A 107 -0.05 -3.30 -7.30
N ILE A 108 -0.03 -4.16 -6.27
CA ILE A 108 -1.25 -4.73 -5.68
C ILE A 108 -2.14 -3.62 -5.11
N VAL A 109 -1.57 -2.67 -4.36
CA VAL A 109 -2.35 -1.55 -3.80
C VAL A 109 -2.97 -0.69 -4.90
N ILE A 110 -2.21 -0.37 -5.96
CA ILE A 110 -2.72 0.36 -7.13
C ILE A 110 -3.88 -0.40 -7.77
N ALA A 111 -3.73 -1.71 -7.99
CA ALA A 111 -4.77 -2.55 -8.58
C ALA A 111 -6.05 -2.55 -7.73
N LEU A 112 -5.94 -2.68 -6.40
CA LEU A 112 -7.07 -2.64 -5.47
C LEU A 112 -7.78 -1.28 -5.44
N LEU A 113 -7.02 -0.18 -5.42
CA LEU A 113 -7.59 1.15 -5.44
C LEU A 113 -8.27 1.46 -6.79
N THR A 114 -7.65 1.03 -7.89
CA THR A 114 -8.21 1.23 -9.23
C THR A 114 -9.47 0.40 -9.43
N SER A 115 -9.47 -0.87 -9.03
CA SER A 115 -10.68 -1.71 -9.09
C SER A 115 -11.80 -1.17 -8.20
N SER A 116 -11.48 -0.64 -7.01
CA SER A 116 -12.45 0.08 -6.18
C SER A 116 -13.02 1.34 -6.85
N TYR A 117 -12.16 2.11 -7.53
CA TYR A 117 -12.58 3.29 -8.28
C TYR A 117 -13.49 2.93 -9.46
N VAL A 118 -13.12 1.90 -10.22
CA VAL A 118 -13.90 1.37 -11.35
C VAL A 118 -15.24 0.83 -10.85
N PHE A 119 -15.26 0.06 -9.76
CA PHE A 119 -16.50 -0.44 -9.15
C PHE A 119 -17.46 0.72 -8.80
N LEU A 120 -16.96 1.75 -8.11
CA LEU A 120 -17.78 2.92 -7.74
C LEU A 120 -18.19 3.79 -8.92
N SER A 121 -17.47 3.73 -10.04
CA SER A 121 -17.74 4.51 -11.26
C SER A 121 -18.68 3.80 -12.23
N CYS A 122 -18.43 2.51 -12.47
CA CYS A 122 -19.05 1.72 -13.53
C CYS A 122 -20.27 0.93 -13.05
N VAL A 123 -20.42 0.65 -11.74
CA VAL A 123 -21.68 0.12 -11.22
C VAL A 123 -22.69 1.28 -11.14
N LYS A 124 -23.27 1.59 -12.29
CA LYS A 124 -24.58 2.25 -12.38
C LYS A 124 -25.62 1.15 -12.14
N LYS A 125 -26.55 1.45 -11.23
CA LYS A 125 -27.82 0.72 -11.20
C LYS A 125 -28.52 0.91 -12.54
#